data_AF-A0A810Q593-F1
#
_entry.id   AF-A0A810Q593-F1
#
_cell.length_a   1.000
_cell.length_b   1.000
_cell.length_c   1.000
_cell.angle_alpha   90.00
_cell.angle_beta   90.00
_cell.angle_gamma   90.00
#
_symmetry.space_group_name_H-M   'P 1'
#
loop_
_entity.id
_entity.type
_entity.pdbx_description
1 polymer ?
#
loop_
_entity_poly.entity_id
_entity_poly.type
_entity_poly.pdbx_seq_one_letter_code
_entity_poly.pdbx_strand_id
1 'polypeptide(L)'
;MQIERKTMKIKREDIDNMSHISVIAAIALPENLEEAARSIPDEVIKQGMVMEHCLYYSQVQNQHLDLENIVITDQHRYEGLAEALSDQIMAPYSMIPNEQTPKEFEDETEAAIREYETKRDDFVRLLNGRIVPIYDYGFSKDYVVKDGLICKRRFGPLQREKRTKKAKKMQLLLDCPFKKVYPAFVDYVLQYVGNEFLNWRSGYFYNPQGYWNSFVVGGRYRNQFLVPVDCPFAVTGSYGVFEYQHDEQTYTPEGYRWVAGAKKRNIAWDALKKYREKVPVEQFHQYGAWCAQGGGPAECRLVQMDEGPIKKWGRGCFQGCETLEQFGSDMHYLCQMEPHACVDENGWINYSDDWSDSDTEVSDEENWRKKVDRFIDALPDDTLLLSLDCHA
;
A
#
# COMPACT_ATOMS: atom_id res chain seq x y z
N MET A 1 -3.69 -20.23 -18.19
CA MET A 1 -5.01 -19.85 -17.65
C MET A 1 -5.02 -18.33 -17.57
N GLN A 2 -5.67 -17.64 -18.51
CA GLN A 2 -5.69 -16.17 -18.56
C GLN A 2 -6.57 -15.65 -17.44
N ILE A 3 -5.97 -15.10 -16.38
CA ILE A 3 -6.68 -14.33 -15.37
C ILE A 3 -7.08 -13.02 -16.04
N GLU A 4 -8.34 -12.90 -16.43
CA GLU A 4 -8.93 -11.61 -16.81
C GLU A 4 -8.83 -10.68 -15.60
N ARG A 5 -7.87 -9.74 -15.62
CA ARG A 5 -7.83 -8.61 -14.70
C ARG A 5 -9.07 -7.75 -14.97
N LYS A 6 -10.17 -8.02 -14.28
CA LYS A 6 -11.28 -7.07 -14.11
C LYS A 6 -10.73 -5.89 -13.30
N THR A 7 -10.30 -4.85 -13.99
CA THR A 7 -9.94 -3.56 -13.38
C THR A 7 -11.14 -3.02 -12.60
N MET A 8 -11.10 -3.17 -11.28
CA MET A 8 -11.94 -2.43 -10.35
C MET A 8 -11.57 -0.95 -10.52
N LYS A 9 -12.55 -0.11 -10.89
CA LYS A 9 -12.33 1.33 -11.05
C LYS A 9 -12.31 1.96 -9.66
N ILE A 10 -11.15 1.94 -9.01
CA ILE A 10 -10.92 2.61 -7.73
C ILE A 10 -11.09 4.12 -7.95
N LYS A 11 -12.03 4.76 -7.23
CA LYS A 11 -12.17 6.21 -7.26
C LYS A 11 -11.05 6.82 -6.43
N ARG A 12 -10.62 8.03 -6.80
CA ARG A 12 -9.55 8.75 -6.08
C ARG A 12 -9.93 9.06 -4.62
N GLU A 13 -11.22 9.16 -4.33
CA GLU A 13 -11.76 9.34 -2.98
C GLU A 13 -11.65 8.07 -2.13
N ASP A 14 -11.61 6.89 -2.77
CA ASP A 14 -11.34 5.63 -2.06
C ASP A 14 -9.87 5.62 -1.60
N ILE A 15 -8.93 6.09 -2.43
CA ILE A 15 -7.48 6.18 -2.15
C ILE A 15 -7.15 7.00 -0.89
N ASP A 16 -7.93 8.04 -0.59
CA ASP A 16 -7.70 8.89 0.59
C ASP A 16 -8.26 8.27 1.90
N ASN A 17 -9.06 7.20 1.82
CA ASN A 17 -9.57 6.42 2.97
C ASN A 17 -8.94 5.02 3.10
N MET A 18 -7.95 4.69 2.26
CA MET A 18 -7.29 3.39 2.21
C MET A 18 -6.39 3.18 3.44
N SER A 19 -6.77 2.25 4.32
CA SER A 19 -5.93 1.85 5.46
C SER A 19 -4.84 0.88 5.00
N HIS A 20 -3.59 1.34 5.02
CA HIS A 20 -2.44 0.46 4.88
C HIS A 20 -2.10 -0.17 6.23
N ILE A 21 -1.96 -1.49 6.26
CA ILE A 21 -1.58 -2.24 7.46
C ILE A 21 -0.28 -3.00 7.22
N SER A 22 0.60 -3.01 8.22
CA SER A 22 1.84 -3.80 8.22
C SER A 22 1.55 -5.24 8.64
N VAL A 23 2.09 -6.20 7.90
CA VAL A 23 1.95 -7.63 8.23
C VAL A 23 3.32 -8.30 8.18
N ILE A 24 3.60 -9.15 9.16
CA ILE A 24 4.76 -10.05 9.13
C ILE A 24 4.30 -11.45 8.73
N ALA A 25 4.74 -11.92 7.57
CA ALA A 25 4.57 -13.29 7.16
C ALA A 25 5.79 -14.13 7.58
N ALA A 26 5.52 -15.26 8.23
CA ALA A 26 6.49 -16.29 8.58
C ALA A 26 6.31 -17.48 7.66
N ILE A 27 7.28 -17.70 6.77
CA ILE A 27 7.17 -18.64 5.66
C ILE A 27 8.25 -19.71 5.81
N ALA A 28 7.83 -20.98 5.86
CA ALA A 28 8.76 -22.11 5.76
C ALA A 28 9.37 -22.14 4.35
N LEU A 29 10.70 -22.14 4.28
CA LEU A 29 11.40 -22.21 3.01
C LEU A 29 11.50 -23.65 2.51
N PRO A 30 11.43 -23.89 1.19
CA PRO A 30 11.62 -25.22 0.62
C PRO A 30 13.05 -25.72 0.88
N GLU A 31 13.20 -27.05 1.04
CA GLU A 31 14.49 -27.69 1.31
C GLU A 31 15.57 -27.34 0.26
N ASN A 32 15.18 -27.33 -1.02
CA ASN A 32 16.04 -26.90 -2.13
C ASN A 32 15.66 -25.49 -2.62
N LEU A 33 16.16 -24.48 -1.93
CA LEU A 33 15.87 -23.07 -2.22
C LEU A 33 16.29 -22.65 -3.63
N GLU A 34 17.44 -23.12 -4.12
CA GLU A 34 17.91 -22.78 -5.46
C GLU A 34 17.01 -23.35 -6.56
N GLU A 35 16.59 -24.61 -6.41
CA GLU A 35 15.68 -25.24 -7.36
C GLU A 35 14.31 -24.56 -7.36
N ALA A 36 13.79 -24.25 -6.17
CA ALA A 36 12.55 -23.50 -6.03
C ALA A 36 12.64 -22.11 -6.68
N ALA A 37 13.73 -21.37 -6.47
CA ALA A 37 13.94 -20.06 -7.10
C ALA A 37 14.08 -20.17 -8.62
N ARG A 38 14.75 -21.21 -9.13
CA ARG A 38 14.86 -21.49 -10.58
C ARG A 38 13.54 -21.91 -11.22
N SER A 39 12.58 -22.41 -10.43
CA SER A 39 11.25 -22.77 -10.93
C SER A 39 10.37 -21.56 -11.24
N ILE A 40 10.71 -20.37 -10.72
CA ILE A 40 9.99 -19.13 -11.01
C ILE A 40 10.23 -18.74 -12.48
N PRO A 41 9.16 -18.60 -13.30
CA PRO A 41 9.31 -18.29 -14.71
C PRO A 41 9.95 -16.90 -14.95
N ASP A 42 10.85 -16.83 -15.92
CA ASP A 42 11.55 -15.59 -16.28
C ASP A 42 10.58 -14.47 -16.68
N GLU A 43 9.44 -14.80 -17.31
CA GLU A 43 8.40 -13.84 -17.66
C GLU A 43 7.76 -13.19 -16.43
N VAL A 44 7.60 -13.94 -15.34
CA VAL A 44 7.03 -13.41 -14.08
C VAL A 44 8.01 -12.40 -13.47
N ILE A 45 9.29 -12.77 -13.39
CA ILE A 45 10.35 -11.89 -12.88
C ILE A 45 10.45 -10.61 -13.72
N LYS A 46 10.45 -10.74 -15.05
CA LYS A 46 10.47 -9.59 -15.96
C LYS A 46 9.25 -8.70 -15.80
N GLN A 47 8.05 -9.26 -15.59
CA GLN A 47 6.85 -8.47 -15.34
C GLN A 47 6.93 -7.68 -14.02
N GLY A 48 7.47 -8.29 -12.95
CA GLY A 48 7.76 -7.61 -11.69
C GLY A 48 8.69 -6.42 -11.90
N MET A 49 9.83 -6.63 -12.57
CA MET A 49 10.79 -5.58 -12.92
C MET A 49 10.17 -4.43 -13.73
N VAL A 50 9.31 -4.76 -14.71
CA VAL A 50 8.58 -3.73 -15.49
C VAL A 50 7.65 -2.93 -14.58
N MET A 51 6.93 -3.60 -13.69
CA MET A 51 6.00 -2.93 -12.78
C MET A 51 6.76 -1.96 -11.87
N GLU A 52 7.84 -2.41 -11.24
CA GLU A 52 8.69 -1.55 -10.42
C GLU A 52 9.25 -0.36 -11.22
N HIS A 53 9.78 -0.62 -12.42
CA HIS A 53 10.25 0.44 -13.31
C HIS A 53 9.12 1.40 -13.70
N CYS A 54 7.91 0.93 -13.99
CA CYS A 54 6.77 1.79 -14.32
C CYS A 54 6.32 2.63 -13.13
N LEU A 55 6.29 2.06 -11.92
CA LEU A 55 5.95 2.78 -10.70
C LEU A 55 6.99 3.87 -10.41
N TYR A 56 8.29 3.52 -10.51
CA TYR A 56 9.40 4.42 -10.23
C TYR A 56 9.60 5.52 -11.30
N TYR A 57 9.67 5.17 -12.59
CA TYR A 57 9.97 6.10 -13.69
C TYR A 57 8.73 6.80 -14.28
N SER A 58 7.52 6.52 -13.78
CA SER A 58 6.39 7.43 -14.02
C SER A 58 6.62 8.82 -13.42
N GLN A 59 7.60 8.96 -12.52
CA GLN A 59 7.94 10.18 -11.80
C GLN A 59 9.22 10.88 -12.31
N VAL A 60 10.11 10.18 -13.02
CA VAL A 60 11.39 10.71 -13.54
C VAL A 60 11.58 10.29 -15.00
N GLN A 61 11.78 11.25 -15.90
CA GLN A 61 11.76 11.16 -17.38
C GLN A 61 12.16 9.82 -18.04
N ASN A 62 11.33 9.37 -19.00
CA ASN A 62 11.60 8.68 -20.28
C ASN A 62 12.89 7.83 -20.43
N GLN A 63 13.22 6.95 -19.49
CA GLN A 63 14.10 5.82 -19.79
C GLN A 63 13.26 4.62 -20.19
N HIS A 64 13.58 4.01 -21.35
CA HIS A 64 12.95 2.78 -21.79
C HIS A 64 13.70 1.61 -21.14
N LEU A 65 12.99 0.79 -20.36
CA LEU A 65 13.53 -0.47 -19.87
C LEU A 65 13.64 -1.46 -21.05
N ASP A 66 14.85 -1.91 -21.36
CA ASP A 66 15.09 -2.90 -22.43
C ASP A 66 14.84 -4.32 -21.88
N LEU A 67 13.63 -4.82 -22.13
CA LEU A 67 13.20 -6.13 -21.64
C LEU A 67 13.85 -7.31 -22.38
N GLU A 68 14.35 -7.08 -23.59
CA GLU A 68 14.99 -8.13 -24.40
C GLU A 68 16.39 -8.45 -23.87
N ASN A 69 17.07 -7.46 -23.28
CA ASN A 69 18.43 -7.60 -22.75
C ASN A 69 18.55 -7.60 -21.22
N ILE A 70 17.43 -7.66 -20.49
CA ILE A 70 17.45 -7.72 -19.02
C ILE A 70 18.07 -9.04 -18.54
N VAL A 71 19.08 -8.92 -17.67
CA VAL A 71 19.75 -10.05 -17.04
C VAL A 71 19.05 -10.38 -15.73
N ILE A 72 18.44 -11.56 -15.67
CA ILE A 72 17.86 -12.11 -14.43
C ILE A 72 19.00 -12.66 -13.58
N THR A 73 19.09 -12.16 -12.35
CA THR A 73 20.09 -12.62 -11.36
C THR A 73 19.43 -13.54 -10.34
N ASP A 74 20.23 -14.24 -9.55
CA ASP A 74 19.72 -15.10 -8.46
C ASP A 74 18.91 -14.30 -7.43
N GLN A 75 19.31 -13.05 -7.14
CA GLN A 75 18.54 -12.15 -6.28
C GLN A 75 17.11 -11.94 -6.79
N HIS A 76 16.94 -11.68 -8.09
CA HIS A 76 15.61 -11.50 -8.67
C HIS A 76 14.77 -12.78 -8.60
N ARG A 77 15.40 -13.96 -8.70
CA ARG A 77 14.71 -15.25 -8.51
C ARG A 77 14.27 -15.46 -7.07
N TYR A 78 15.11 -15.07 -6.11
CA TYR A 78 14.76 -15.14 -4.69
C TYR A 78 13.62 -14.18 -4.31
N GLU A 79 13.59 -12.99 -4.89
CA GLU A 79 12.49 -12.04 -4.71
C GLU A 79 11.18 -12.58 -5.31
N GLY A 80 11.23 -13.09 -6.55
CA GLY A 80 10.06 -13.72 -7.17
C GLY A 80 9.57 -14.96 -6.41
N LEU A 81 10.48 -15.73 -5.80
CA LEU A 81 10.10 -16.85 -4.92
C LEU A 81 9.43 -16.34 -3.64
N ALA A 82 9.97 -15.30 -3.00
CA ALA A 82 9.39 -14.71 -1.79
C ALA A 82 7.98 -14.15 -2.05
N GLU A 83 7.79 -13.47 -3.19
CA GLU A 83 6.46 -13.03 -3.65
C GLU A 83 5.51 -14.20 -3.83
N ALA A 84 5.92 -15.25 -4.58
CA ALA A 84 5.07 -16.41 -4.83
C ALA A 84 4.69 -17.18 -3.55
N LEU A 85 5.59 -17.27 -2.57
CA LEU A 85 5.30 -17.87 -1.28
C LEU A 85 4.39 -16.96 -0.43
N SER A 86 4.57 -15.64 -0.51
CA SER A 86 3.69 -14.68 0.16
C SER A 86 2.26 -14.73 -0.39
N ASP A 87 2.09 -14.87 -1.71
CA ASP A 87 0.76 -15.07 -2.33
C ASP A 87 0.05 -16.30 -1.77
N GLN A 88 0.78 -17.40 -1.56
CA GLN A 88 0.22 -18.65 -1.05
C GLN A 88 -0.25 -18.52 0.41
N ILE A 89 0.60 -17.99 1.29
CA ILE A 89 0.28 -17.88 2.72
C ILE A 89 -0.81 -16.82 2.97
N MET A 90 -0.85 -15.78 2.13
CA MET A 90 -1.81 -14.68 2.27
C MET A 90 -3.16 -15.01 1.63
N ALA A 91 -3.22 -15.85 0.60
CA ALA A 91 -4.42 -16.12 -0.20
C ALA A 91 -5.71 -16.39 0.60
N PRO A 92 -5.69 -17.16 1.72
CA PRO A 92 -6.89 -17.38 2.54
C PRO A 92 -7.47 -16.11 3.18
N TYR A 93 -6.67 -15.07 3.31
CA TYR A 93 -6.98 -13.81 3.99
C TYR A 93 -7.27 -12.65 3.04
N SER A 94 -7.40 -12.92 1.74
CA SER A 94 -7.89 -11.92 0.79
C SER A 94 -9.38 -11.66 1.01
N MET A 95 -9.79 -10.39 1.05
CA MET A 95 -11.19 -9.96 1.03
C MET A 95 -11.88 -10.35 -0.28
N ILE A 96 -11.11 -10.54 -1.36
CA ILE A 96 -11.63 -10.98 -2.65
C ILE A 96 -11.72 -12.51 -2.62
N PRO A 97 -12.93 -13.09 -2.58
CA PRO A 97 -13.08 -14.52 -2.46
C PRO A 97 -12.64 -15.23 -3.75
N ASN A 98 -11.99 -16.38 -3.60
CA ASN A 98 -11.61 -17.29 -4.68
C ASN A 98 -12.24 -18.69 -4.46
N GLU A 99 -11.88 -19.66 -5.31
CA GLU A 99 -12.45 -21.03 -5.25
C GLU A 99 -12.14 -21.77 -3.94
N GLN A 100 -11.14 -21.33 -3.18
CA GLN A 100 -10.63 -21.99 -1.97
C GLN A 100 -11.10 -21.30 -0.68
N THR A 101 -11.69 -20.10 -0.77
CA THR A 101 -12.11 -19.31 0.40
C THR A 101 -13.64 -19.34 0.57
N PRO A 102 -14.15 -19.24 1.81
CA PRO A 102 -15.57 -19.00 2.02
C PRO A 102 -16.00 -17.68 1.34
N LYS A 103 -17.26 -17.63 0.92
CA LYS A 103 -17.82 -16.51 0.16
C LYS A 103 -19.19 -16.16 0.72
N GLU A 104 -19.31 -14.96 1.27
CA GLU A 104 -20.56 -14.39 1.78
C GLU A 104 -21.02 -13.25 0.88
N PHE A 105 -22.34 -13.00 0.85
CA PHE A 105 -22.93 -11.94 0.03
C PHE A 105 -23.42 -10.81 0.94
N GLU A 106 -22.81 -9.63 0.79
CA GLU A 106 -23.26 -8.41 1.45
C GLU A 106 -24.35 -7.75 0.59
N ASP A 107 -25.53 -7.55 1.16
CA ASP A 107 -26.67 -6.95 0.45
C ASP A 107 -26.70 -5.43 0.62
N GLU A 108 -26.28 -4.73 -0.43
CA GLU A 108 -26.25 -3.27 -0.51
C GLU A 108 -27.45 -2.69 -1.29
N THR A 109 -28.51 -3.48 -1.52
CA THR A 109 -29.62 -3.09 -2.40
C THR A 109 -30.26 -1.78 -1.97
N GLU A 110 -30.61 -1.65 -0.69
CA GLU A 110 -31.27 -0.46 -0.15
C GLU A 110 -30.36 0.76 -0.17
N ALA A 111 -29.06 0.59 0.09
CA ALA A 111 -28.08 1.66 -0.01
C ALA A 111 -27.91 2.15 -1.46
N ALA A 112 -27.76 1.21 -2.39
CA ALA A 112 -27.64 1.50 -3.82
C ALA A 112 -28.90 2.16 -4.38
N ILE A 113 -30.10 1.72 -3.97
CA ILE A 113 -31.36 2.38 -4.35
C ILE A 113 -31.35 3.81 -3.84
N ARG A 114 -31.13 4.03 -2.54
CA ARG A 114 -31.10 5.39 -1.96
C ARG A 114 -30.11 6.29 -2.69
N GLU A 115 -28.90 5.82 -2.98
CA GLU A 115 -27.90 6.58 -3.72
C GLU A 115 -28.39 6.90 -5.14
N TYR A 116 -28.89 5.91 -5.87
CA TYR A 116 -29.46 6.09 -7.21
C TYR A 116 -30.59 7.13 -7.25
N GLU A 117 -31.46 7.14 -6.24
CA GLU A 117 -32.59 8.06 -6.17
C GLU A 117 -32.23 9.48 -5.80
N THR A 118 -31.20 9.66 -4.95
CA THR A 118 -30.94 10.94 -4.28
C THR A 118 -29.65 11.61 -4.72
N LYS A 119 -28.61 10.86 -5.11
CA LYS A 119 -27.33 11.45 -5.45
C LYS A 119 -27.33 12.12 -6.82
N ARG A 120 -26.46 13.14 -6.88
CA ARG A 120 -26.10 13.93 -8.03
C ARG A 120 -24.59 14.02 -8.07
N ASP A 121 -24.03 14.07 -9.27
CA ASP A 121 -22.59 14.23 -9.48
C ASP A 121 -22.34 14.92 -10.83
N ASP A 122 -21.09 15.27 -11.07
CA ASP A 122 -20.63 15.89 -12.29
C ASP A 122 -20.19 14.83 -13.31
N PHE A 123 -20.73 14.95 -14.52
CA PHE A 123 -20.46 14.06 -15.62
C PHE A 123 -19.95 14.80 -16.84
N VAL A 124 -19.35 14.04 -17.75
CA VAL A 124 -18.98 14.50 -19.08
C VAL A 124 -19.56 13.57 -20.13
N ARG A 125 -20.21 14.15 -21.14
CA ARG A 125 -20.53 13.46 -22.38
C ARG A 125 -19.32 13.54 -23.31
N LEU A 126 -18.72 12.39 -23.56
CA LEU A 126 -17.60 12.21 -24.46
C LEU A 126 -18.04 12.33 -25.92
N LEU A 127 -17.07 12.46 -26.82
CA LEU A 127 -17.31 12.63 -28.27
C LEU A 127 -18.00 11.42 -28.91
N ASN A 128 -17.85 10.23 -28.31
CA ASN A 128 -18.53 9.01 -28.73
C ASN A 128 -19.94 8.87 -28.11
N GLY A 129 -20.44 9.91 -27.43
CA GLY A 129 -21.77 9.94 -26.82
C GLY A 129 -21.85 9.33 -25.42
N ARG A 130 -20.84 8.56 -24.98
CA ARG A 130 -20.79 7.98 -23.63
C ARG A 130 -20.76 9.06 -22.57
N ILE A 131 -21.53 8.89 -21.51
CA ILE A 131 -21.50 9.74 -20.32
C ILE A 131 -20.65 9.03 -19.28
N VAL A 132 -19.68 9.74 -18.71
CA VAL A 132 -18.81 9.21 -17.64
C VAL A 132 -18.64 10.26 -16.55
N PRO A 133 -18.40 9.86 -15.29
CA PRO A 133 -18.06 10.81 -14.23
C PRO A 133 -16.80 11.61 -14.59
N ILE A 134 -16.66 12.84 -14.08
CA ILE A 134 -15.48 13.68 -14.37
C ILE A 134 -14.16 13.09 -13.85
N TYR A 135 -14.21 12.14 -12.92
CA TYR A 135 -13.06 11.41 -12.40
C TYR A 135 -12.76 10.10 -13.14
N ASP A 136 -13.59 9.67 -14.11
CA ASP A 136 -13.31 8.46 -14.90
C ASP A 136 -11.90 8.51 -15.49
N TYR A 137 -11.09 7.48 -15.23
CA TYR A 137 -9.67 7.47 -15.61
C TYR A 137 -9.44 7.74 -17.10
N GLY A 138 -10.31 7.23 -17.97
CA GLY A 138 -10.22 7.44 -19.41
C GLY A 138 -10.41 8.90 -19.81
N PHE A 139 -11.17 9.67 -19.04
CA PHE A 139 -11.31 11.11 -19.22
C PHE A 139 -10.25 11.90 -18.45
N SER A 140 -10.11 11.64 -17.15
CA SER A 140 -9.32 12.43 -16.21
C SER A 140 -7.81 12.35 -16.46
N LYS A 141 -7.34 11.29 -17.14
CA LYS A 141 -5.96 11.18 -17.64
C LYS A 141 -5.59 12.29 -18.63
N ASP A 142 -6.50 12.62 -19.54
CA ASP A 142 -6.23 13.56 -20.64
C ASP A 142 -6.83 14.95 -20.42
N TYR A 143 -7.93 15.02 -19.68
CA TYR A 143 -8.74 16.21 -19.51
C TYR A 143 -8.93 16.58 -18.05
N VAL A 144 -9.29 17.84 -17.82
CA VAL A 144 -9.61 18.41 -16.52
C VAL A 144 -10.75 19.40 -16.69
N VAL A 145 -11.61 19.51 -15.68
CA VAL A 145 -12.63 20.55 -15.60
C VAL A 145 -12.05 21.72 -14.81
N LYS A 146 -12.03 22.90 -15.40
CA LYS A 146 -11.52 24.13 -14.79
C LYS A 146 -12.45 25.28 -15.13
N ASP A 147 -12.91 26.00 -14.11
CA ASP A 147 -13.87 27.11 -14.26
C ASP A 147 -15.13 26.71 -15.07
N GLY A 148 -15.64 25.50 -14.83
CA GLY A 148 -16.80 24.95 -15.56
C GLY A 148 -16.51 24.55 -17.01
N LEU A 149 -15.23 24.48 -17.42
CA LEU A 149 -14.82 24.19 -18.80
C LEU A 149 -13.92 22.95 -18.87
N ILE A 150 -14.17 22.10 -19.86
CA ILE A 150 -13.29 20.97 -20.16
C ILE A 150 -12.04 21.48 -20.90
N CYS A 151 -10.88 21.17 -20.34
CA CYS A 151 -9.57 21.50 -20.88
C CYS A 151 -8.73 20.23 -21.03
N LYS A 152 -7.86 20.18 -22.05
CA LYS A 152 -6.84 19.13 -22.14
C LYS A 152 -5.73 19.50 -21.16
N ARG A 153 -5.33 18.57 -20.28
CA ARG A 153 -4.30 18.80 -19.23
C ARG A 153 -2.95 19.18 -19.83
N ARG A 154 -2.54 18.43 -20.84
CA ARG A 154 -1.20 18.44 -21.43
C ARG A 154 -1.30 18.77 -22.92
N PHE A 155 -1.07 20.03 -23.28
CA PHE A 155 -1.15 20.49 -24.67
C PHE A 155 0.10 21.25 -25.12
N GLY A 156 0.65 20.82 -26.27
CA GLY A 156 1.83 21.42 -26.89
C GLY A 156 3.13 21.10 -26.15
N PRO A 157 4.28 21.63 -26.63
CA PRO A 157 5.59 21.33 -26.06
C PRO A 157 5.73 21.69 -24.57
N LEU A 158 5.05 22.75 -24.15
CA LEU A 158 5.08 23.25 -22.77
C LEU A 158 4.11 22.50 -21.83
N GLN A 159 3.38 21.49 -22.32
CA GLN A 159 2.48 20.65 -21.53
C GLN A 159 1.45 21.43 -20.68
N ARG A 160 1.00 22.59 -21.17
CA ARG A 160 0.05 23.44 -20.45
C ARG A 160 -1.39 23.05 -20.74
N GLU A 161 -2.26 23.37 -19.78
CA GLU A 161 -3.69 23.22 -19.94
C GLU A 161 -4.20 24.08 -21.10
N LYS A 162 -5.02 23.49 -21.97
CA LYS A 162 -5.64 24.24 -23.06
C LYS A 162 -7.01 23.73 -23.42
N ARG A 163 -7.94 24.66 -23.64
CA ARG A 163 -9.26 24.37 -24.21
C ARG A 163 -9.17 24.10 -25.71
N THR A 164 -9.07 22.82 -26.08
CA THR A 164 -8.92 22.38 -27.48
C THR A 164 -10.26 22.30 -28.22
N LYS A 165 -10.23 22.18 -29.56
CA LYS A 165 -11.45 21.94 -30.37
C LYS A 165 -12.19 20.66 -29.96
N LYS A 166 -11.46 19.60 -29.58
CA LYS A 166 -12.07 18.35 -29.07
C LYS A 166 -12.74 18.58 -27.72
N ALA A 167 -12.07 19.26 -26.80
CA ALA A 167 -12.63 19.57 -25.48
C ALA A 167 -13.90 20.43 -25.57
N LYS A 168 -13.96 21.37 -26.52
CA LYS A 168 -15.17 22.19 -26.78
C LYS A 168 -16.38 21.40 -27.28
N LYS A 169 -16.17 20.21 -27.87
CA LYS A 169 -17.24 19.34 -28.38
C LYS A 169 -17.75 18.36 -27.32
N MET A 170 -17.02 18.16 -26.25
CA MET A 170 -17.50 17.41 -25.08
C MET A 170 -18.46 18.28 -24.29
N GLN A 171 -19.45 17.67 -23.67
CA GLN A 171 -20.46 18.39 -22.89
C GLN A 171 -20.23 18.12 -21.41
N LEU A 172 -20.03 19.19 -20.63
CA LEU A 172 -20.02 19.10 -19.18
C LEU A 172 -21.48 19.08 -18.68
N LEU A 173 -21.76 18.16 -17.77
CA LEU A 173 -23.07 17.90 -17.19
C LEU A 173 -22.93 18.02 -15.68
N LEU A 174 -23.10 19.23 -15.15
CA LEU A 174 -22.93 19.50 -13.72
C LEU A 174 -24.17 19.08 -12.92
N ASP A 175 -23.95 18.66 -11.67
CA ASP A 175 -24.97 18.35 -10.68
C ASP A 175 -26.12 17.49 -11.24
N CYS A 176 -25.77 16.43 -11.98
CA CYS A 176 -26.73 15.60 -12.68
C CYS A 176 -27.22 14.43 -11.80
N PRO A 177 -28.55 14.26 -11.64
CA PRO A 177 -29.11 13.08 -10.97
C PRO A 177 -28.70 11.78 -11.66
N PHE A 178 -28.39 10.76 -10.87
CA PHE A 178 -28.00 9.45 -11.41
C PHE A 178 -29.08 8.83 -12.28
N LYS A 179 -30.36 8.94 -11.90
CA LYS A 179 -31.53 8.54 -12.72
C LYS A 179 -31.56 9.13 -14.14
N LYS A 180 -30.90 10.28 -14.39
CA LYS A 180 -30.82 10.86 -15.75
C LYS A 180 -29.67 10.29 -16.57
N VAL A 181 -28.59 9.88 -15.91
CA VAL A 181 -27.39 9.34 -16.56
C VAL A 181 -27.54 7.83 -16.80
N TYR A 182 -28.11 7.14 -15.82
CA TYR A 182 -28.39 5.71 -15.82
C TYR A 182 -29.92 5.55 -15.77
N PRO A 183 -30.61 5.34 -16.91
CA PRO A 183 -32.07 5.27 -16.92
C PRO A 183 -32.65 4.08 -16.16
N ALA A 184 -31.90 2.98 -16.08
CA ALA A 184 -32.25 1.81 -15.29
C ALA A 184 -31.33 1.67 -14.07
N PHE A 185 -31.91 1.25 -12.94
CA PHE A 185 -31.16 0.97 -11.72
C PHE A 185 -30.04 -0.06 -11.96
N VAL A 186 -30.30 -1.09 -12.78
CA VAL A 186 -29.32 -2.11 -13.13
C VAL A 186 -28.09 -1.50 -13.84
N ASP A 187 -28.29 -0.51 -14.72
CA ASP A 187 -27.17 0.17 -15.40
C ASP A 187 -26.33 0.97 -14.40
N TYR A 188 -26.97 1.62 -13.43
CA TYR A 188 -26.28 2.32 -12.35
C TYR A 188 -25.42 1.35 -11.52
N VAL A 189 -26.00 0.23 -11.09
CA VAL A 189 -25.30 -0.79 -10.30
C VAL A 189 -24.10 -1.36 -11.06
N LEU A 190 -24.29 -1.81 -12.29
CA LEU A 190 -23.23 -2.49 -13.04
C LEU A 190 -22.14 -1.55 -13.58
N GLN A 191 -22.48 -0.30 -13.93
CA GLN A 191 -21.55 0.60 -14.62
C GLN A 191 -20.91 1.64 -13.71
N TYR A 192 -21.55 1.98 -12.59
CA TYR A 192 -21.09 3.01 -11.67
C TYR A 192 -20.69 2.46 -10.29
N VAL A 193 -21.54 1.65 -9.68
CA VAL A 193 -21.25 1.06 -8.35
C VAL A 193 -20.22 -0.06 -8.46
N GLY A 194 -20.38 -0.95 -9.46
CA GLY A 194 -19.52 -2.11 -9.65
C GLY A 194 -19.96 -3.36 -8.87
N ASN A 195 -21.16 -3.35 -8.31
CA ASN A 195 -21.74 -4.50 -7.59
C ASN A 195 -22.24 -5.58 -8.56
N GLU A 196 -22.44 -6.78 -8.01
CA GLU A 196 -23.05 -7.94 -8.65
C GLU A 196 -24.51 -8.12 -8.20
N PHE A 197 -25.26 -9.00 -8.89
CA PHE A 197 -26.62 -9.35 -8.51
C PHE A 197 -26.74 -10.80 -8.06
N LEU A 198 -27.35 -11.03 -6.88
CA LEU A 198 -27.74 -12.36 -6.38
C LEU A 198 -29.22 -12.36 -5.99
N ASN A 199 -30.03 -13.13 -6.71
CA ASN A 199 -31.48 -13.24 -6.47
C ASN A 199 -32.16 -11.86 -6.38
N TRP A 200 -31.90 -10.99 -7.37
CA TRP A 200 -32.44 -9.62 -7.48
C TRP A 200 -31.90 -8.60 -6.47
N ARG A 201 -30.98 -9.01 -5.59
CA ARG A 201 -30.29 -8.12 -4.65
C ARG A 201 -28.96 -7.68 -5.25
N SER A 202 -28.66 -6.39 -5.13
CA SER A 202 -27.40 -5.77 -5.56
C SER A 202 -26.43 -5.75 -4.40
N GLY A 203 -25.24 -6.29 -4.60
CA GLY A 203 -24.26 -6.44 -3.53
C GLY A 203 -22.92 -6.89 -4.04
N TYR A 204 -22.00 -7.21 -3.14
CA TYR A 204 -20.72 -7.79 -3.50
C TYR A 204 -20.48 -9.01 -2.63
N PHE A 205 -19.62 -9.87 -3.13
CA PHE A 205 -19.18 -11.02 -2.36
C PHE A 205 -17.83 -10.73 -1.74
N TYR A 206 -17.69 -11.11 -0.49
CA TYR A 206 -16.45 -10.98 0.27
C TYR A 206 -16.11 -12.30 0.95
N ASN A 207 -14.83 -12.44 1.27
CA ASN A 207 -14.37 -13.47 2.17
C ASN A 207 -14.52 -12.96 3.61
N PRO A 208 -15.33 -13.60 4.48
CA PRO A 208 -15.48 -13.18 5.88
C PRO A 208 -14.20 -13.32 6.72
N GLN A 209 -13.20 -14.04 6.21
CA GLN A 209 -11.87 -14.16 6.82
C GLN A 209 -10.85 -13.22 6.17
N GLY A 210 -11.30 -12.31 5.29
CA GLY A 210 -10.45 -11.41 4.54
C GLY A 210 -10.04 -10.16 5.32
N TYR A 211 -8.76 -9.82 5.27
CA TYR A 211 -8.19 -8.62 5.93
C TYR A 211 -7.57 -7.64 4.94
N TRP A 212 -7.37 -8.04 3.68
CA TRP A 212 -6.70 -7.23 2.66
C TRP A 212 -7.31 -7.45 1.26
N ASN A 213 -7.28 -6.46 0.38
CA ASN A 213 -7.72 -6.58 -1.02
C ASN A 213 -6.55 -6.60 -2.03
N SER A 214 -5.38 -6.12 -1.62
CA SER A 214 -4.08 -6.29 -2.28
C SER A 214 -2.96 -6.18 -1.25
N PHE A 215 -1.75 -6.64 -1.58
CA PHE A 215 -0.57 -6.39 -0.76
C PHE A 215 0.68 -6.32 -1.63
N VAL A 216 1.77 -5.80 -1.06
CA VAL A 216 3.09 -5.74 -1.70
C VAL A 216 4.15 -6.13 -0.67
N VAL A 217 5.18 -6.86 -1.09
CA VAL A 217 6.34 -7.17 -0.25
C VAL A 217 7.14 -5.89 0.02
N GLY A 218 7.32 -5.55 1.30
CA GLY A 218 7.94 -4.31 1.74
C GLY A 218 6.97 -3.13 1.63
N GLY A 219 6.87 -2.50 0.46
CA GLY A 219 6.07 -1.29 0.25
C GLY A 219 6.48 -0.19 1.24
N ARG A 220 5.51 0.39 1.97
CA ARG A 220 5.78 1.37 3.05
C ARG A 220 6.57 0.81 4.24
N TYR A 221 6.62 -0.52 4.37
CA TYR A 221 7.28 -1.23 5.47
C TYR A 221 8.50 -2.02 4.97
N ARG A 222 9.14 -1.54 3.88
CA ARG A 222 10.34 -2.13 3.29
C ARG A 222 11.51 -2.21 4.28
N ASN A 223 11.71 -1.20 5.10
CA ASN A 223 12.85 -1.12 6.02
C ASN A 223 12.55 -1.79 7.37
N GLN A 224 12.05 -3.03 7.34
CA GLN A 224 11.61 -3.75 8.54
C GLN A 224 12.76 -4.45 9.27
N PHE A 225 13.67 -5.07 8.51
CA PHE A 225 14.74 -5.91 9.06
C PHE A 225 16.12 -5.38 8.68
N LEU A 226 17.09 -5.59 9.59
CA LEU A 226 18.51 -5.37 9.32
C LEU A 226 19.21 -6.71 9.13
N VAL A 227 20.03 -6.79 8.09
CA VAL A 227 20.94 -7.92 7.84
C VAL A 227 22.35 -7.41 7.55
N PRO A 228 23.40 -8.21 7.77
CA PRO A 228 24.75 -7.89 7.30
C PRO A 228 24.75 -7.55 5.80
N VAL A 229 25.60 -6.61 5.38
CA VAL A 229 25.64 -6.14 3.99
C VAL A 229 25.91 -7.27 2.99
N ASP A 230 26.67 -8.28 3.41
CA ASP A 230 27.06 -9.47 2.66
C ASP A 230 26.10 -10.66 2.88
N CYS A 231 24.96 -10.45 3.54
CA CYS A 231 23.95 -11.48 3.73
C CYS A 231 23.49 -12.02 2.35
N PRO A 232 23.70 -13.33 2.09
CA PRO A 232 23.53 -13.90 0.75
C PRO A 232 22.06 -14.06 0.34
N PHE A 233 21.16 -14.13 1.32
CA PHE A 233 19.73 -14.27 1.09
C PHE A 233 18.97 -13.26 1.93
N ALA A 234 18.48 -12.22 1.27
CA ALA A 234 17.56 -11.25 1.83
C ALA A 234 16.68 -10.68 0.71
N VAL A 235 15.44 -10.36 1.04
CA VAL A 235 14.44 -9.83 0.13
C VAL A 235 14.43 -8.32 0.30
N THR A 236 14.80 -7.57 -0.73
CA THR A 236 14.79 -6.10 -0.66
C THR A 236 13.36 -5.57 -0.55
N GLY A 237 12.39 -6.21 -1.21
CA GLY A 237 10.99 -5.78 -1.30
C GLY A 237 10.83 -4.62 -2.29
N SER A 238 9.60 -4.24 -2.62
CA SER A 238 9.31 -3.13 -3.53
C SER A 238 9.23 -1.80 -2.79
N TYR A 239 9.35 -0.69 -3.54
CA TYR A 239 9.16 0.66 -3.00
C TYR A 239 7.68 0.99 -2.84
N GLY A 240 7.33 1.78 -1.83
CA GLY A 240 6.00 2.38 -1.74
C GLY A 240 5.73 3.35 -2.88
N VAL A 241 4.48 3.45 -3.36
CA VAL A 241 4.05 4.33 -4.50
C VAL A 241 4.34 5.83 -4.25
N PHE A 242 4.61 6.20 -3.00
CA PHE A 242 4.93 7.58 -2.58
C PHE A 242 6.30 7.73 -1.91
N GLU A 243 7.13 6.69 -1.88
CA GLU A 243 8.50 6.81 -1.41
C GLU A 243 9.37 7.49 -2.47
N TYR A 244 9.59 8.79 -2.31
CA TYR A 244 10.68 9.46 -3.01
C TYR A 244 11.99 9.03 -2.33
N GLN A 245 12.97 8.56 -3.11
CA GLN A 245 14.30 8.16 -2.63
C GLN A 245 15.06 9.21 -1.80
N HIS A 246 14.53 10.44 -1.72
CA HIS A 246 15.15 11.55 -0.99
C HIS A 246 14.55 11.81 0.39
N ASP A 247 13.40 11.21 0.72
CA ASP A 247 12.63 11.65 1.88
C ASP A 247 12.86 10.81 3.16
N GLU A 248 13.57 9.70 3.07
CA GLU A 248 14.04 8.97 4.24
C GLU A 248 15.52 8.64 4.11
N GLN A 249 16.37 9.50 4.68
CA GLN A 249 17.66 9.03 5.16
C GLN A 249 17.40 8.15 6.38
N THR A 250 16.83 6.97 6.18
CA THR A 250 16.90 5.90 7.17
C THR A 250 18.39 5.64 7.36
N TYR A 251 18.96 6.13 8.47
CA TYR A 251 20.35 5.91 8.78
C TYR A 251 20.57 4.39 8.79
N THR A 252 21.24 3.87 7.77
CA THR A 252 21.53 2.45 7.73
C THR A 252 22.76 2.23 8.61
N PRO A 253 22.69 1.42 9.68
CA PRO A 253 23.85 1.17 10.53
C PRO A 253 25.02 0.63 9.70
N GLU A 254 26.24 1.08 10.00
CA GLU A 254 27.44 0.66 9.28
C GLU A 254 27.60 -0.87 9.31
N GLY A 255 27.84 -1.47 8.14
CA GLY A 255 27.95 -2.92 7.97
C GLY A 255 26.62 -3.65 7.76
N TYR A 256 25.49 -2.96 7.78
CA TYR A 256 24.16 -3.54 7.60
C TYR A 256 23.44 -2.94 6.39
N ARG A 257 22.34 -3.59 6.00
CA ARG A 257 21.36 -3.08 5.03
C ARG A 257 19.94 -3.37 5.48
N TRP A 258 19.02 -2.46 5.14
CA TRP A 258 17.59 -2.64 5.34
C TRP A 258 16.99 -3.55 4.27
N VAL A 259 16.13 -4.46 4.69
CA VAL A 259 15.47 -5.44 3.83
C VAL A 259 14.04 -5.68 4.30
N ALA A 260 13.15 -5.99 3.35
CA ALA A 260 11.77 -6.35 3.63
C ALA A 260 11.65 -7.78 4.17
N GLY A 261 12.61 -8.66 3.89
CA GLY A 261 12.60 -10.00 4.47
C GLY A 261 13.96 -10.68 4.52
N ALA A 262 14.09 -11.62 5.44
CA ALA A 262 15.28 -12.45 5.60
C ALA A 262 14.96 -13.69 6.44
N LYS A 263 15.83 -14.69 6.40
CA LYS A 263 15.77 -15.80 7.36
C LYS A 263 15.92 -15.26 8.78
N LYS A 264 15.14 -15.79 9.74
CA LYS A 264 15.20 -15.39 11.16
C LYS A 264 16.62 -15.32 11.71
N ARG A 265 17.46 -16.33 11.42
CA ARG A 265 18.87 -16.38 11.87
C ARG A 265 19.79 -15.35 11.25
N ASN A 266 19.44 -14.80 10.08
CA ASN A 266 20.26 -13.82 9.37
C ASN A 266 19.94 -12.38 9.80
N ILE A 267 18.82 -12.18 10.51
CA ILE A 267 18.41 -10.87 11.01
C ILE A 267 19.32 -10.48 12.18
N ALA A 268 19.91 -9.30 12.08
CA ALA A 268 20.77 -8.75 13.12
C ALA A 268 19.93 -8.14 14.25
N TRP A 269 19.27 -8.99 15.04
CA TRP A 269 18.34 -8.59 16.11
C TRP A 269 18.95 -7.59 17.10
N ASP A 270 20.20 -7.79 17.50
CA ASP A 270 20.90 -6.86 18.40
C ASP A 270 21.16 -5.49 17.76
N ALA A 271 21.52 -5.46 16.48
CA ALA A 271 21.74 -4.21 15.75
C ALA A 271 20.42 -3.47 15.55
N LEU A 272 19.36 -4.21 15.23
CA LEU A 272 18.00 -3.71 15.11
C LEU A 272 17.49 -3.13 16.44
N LYS A 273 17.70 -3.83 17.56
CA LYS A 273 17.37 -3.34 18.90
C LYS A 273 18.11 -2.04 19.23
N LYS A 274 19.43 -2.01 19.05
CA LYS A 274 20.26 -0.80 19.29
C LYS A 274 19.83 0.37 18.41
N TYR A 275 19.53 0.10 17.14
CA TYR A 275 19.03 1.12 16.22
C TYR A 275 17.73 1.73 16.73
N ARG A 276 16.79 0.90 17.18
CA ARG A 276 15.48 1.32 17.68
C ARG A 276 15.53 2.04 19.01
N GLU A 277 16.48 1.73 19.87
CA GLU A 277 16.75 2.49 21.10
C GLU A 277 17.35 3.88 20.78
N LYS A 278 18.16 3.96 19.73
CA LYS A 278 18.95 5.16 19.38
C LYS A 278 18.16 6.19 18.56
N VAL A 279 17.45 5.76 17.52
CA VAL A 279 16.88 6.68 16.52
C VAL A 279 15.78 7.60 17.04
N PRO A 280 14.81 7.15 17.84
CA PRO A 280 13.82 8.06 18.43
C PRO A 280 14.47 9.16 19.26
N VAL A 281 15.54 8.85 19.99
CA VAL A 281 16.29 9.84 20.79
C VAL A 281 16.98 10.87 19.90
N GLU A 282 17.64 10.43 18.82
CA GLU A 282 18.29 11.35 17.87
C GLU A 282 17.27 12.21 17.12
N GLN A 283 16.14 11.62 16.69
CA GLN A 283 15.06 12.35 16.03
C GLN A 283 14.41 13.37 16.97
N PHE A 284 14.20 13.04 18.24
CA PHE A 284 13.69 13.98 19.25
C PHE A 284 14.58 15.22 19.34
N HIS A 285 15.90 15.02 19.46
CA HIS A 285 16.86 16.13 19.54
C HIS A 285 16.94 16.92 18.24
N GLN A 286 16.89 16.25 17.10
CA GLN A 286 16.90 16.89 15.79
C GLN A 286 15.65 17.77 15.59
N TYR A 287 14.47 17.25 15.90
CA TYR A 287 13.20 17.98 15.78
C TYR A 287 13.13 19.14 16.78
N GLY A 288 13.59 18.92 18.01
CA GLY A 288 13.75 19.99 19.00
C GLY A 288 14.67 21.12 18.51
N ALA A 289 15.79 20.78 17.87
CA ALA A 289 16.71 21.75 17.29
C ALA A 289 16.06 22.53 16.12
N TRP A 290 15.30 21.85 15.25
CA TRP A 290 14.56 22.50 14.17
C TRP A 290 13.50 23.47 14.70
N CYS A 291 12.73 23.09 15.72
CA CYS A 291 11.79 23.99 16.38
C CYS A 291 12.50 25.22 16.97
N ALA A 292 13.64 25.04 17.65
CA ALA A 292 14.40 26.14 18.23
C ALA A 292 15.01 27.10 17.17
N GLN A 293 15.33 26.59 15.98
CA GLN A 293 15.88 27.35 14.86
C GLN A 293 14.81 28.03 14.00
N GLY A 294 13.52 27.84 14.31
CA GLY A 294 12.41 28.36 13.54
C GLY A 294 12.18 27.61 12.22
N GLY A 295 12.71 26.39 12.08
CA GLY A 295 12.52 25.52 10.92
C GLY A 295 13.64 24.49 10.71
N GLY A 296 13.31 23.42 9.99
CA GLY A 296 14.25 22.40 9.49
C GLY A 296 14.71 22.66 8.04
N PRO A 297 15.57 21.80 7.48
CA PRO A 297 16.10 21.96 6.12
C PRO A 297 14.98 22.01 5.07
N ALA A 298 15.09 22.92 4.10
CA ALA A 298 14.09 23.10 3.03
C ALA A 298 13.91 21.86 2.13
N GLU A 299 14.92 20.98 2.09
CA GLU A 299 14.86 19.69 1.39
C GLU A 299 13.96 18.63 2.05
N CYS A 300 13.58 18.75 3.33
CA CYS A 300 12.69 17.80 4.00
C CYS A 300 11.21 18.07 3.63
N ARG A 301 10.73 17.48 2.53
CA ARG A 301 9.38 17.74 1.99
C ARG A 301 8.25 17.05 2.77
N LEU A 302 8.56 16.01 3.53
CA LEU A 302 7.58 15.29 4.36
C LEU A 302 7.20 16.03 5.64
N VAL A 303 7.93 17.09 5.99
CA VAL A 303 7.73 17.83 7.24
C VAL A 303 7.10 19.17 6.92
N GLN A 304 5.79 19.28 7.15
CA GLN A 304 5.12 20.59 7.11
C GLN A 304 5.35 21.28 8.45
N MET A 305 5.96 22.46 8.38
CA MET A 305 6.25 23.31 9.54
C MET A 305 5.38 24.56 9.48
N ASP A 306 4.32 24.56 10.28
CA ASP A 306 3.44 25.70 10.53
C ASP A 306 3.71 26.21 11.96
N GLU A 307 2.98 27.22 12.49
CA GLU A 307 3.04 27.58 13.93
C GLU A 307 2.55 26.46 14.88
N GLY A 308 2.14 25.30 14.34
CA GLY A 308 1.68 24.12 15.05
C GLY A 308 2.73 22.99 15.12
N PRO A 309 2.34 21.77 15.54
CA PRO A 309 3.26 20.64 15.59
C PRO A 309 3.86 20.34 14.22
N ILE A 310 5.11 19.88 14.19
CA ILE A 310 5.75 19.30 13.01
C ILE A 310 4.83 18.18 12.51
N LYS A 311 4.41 18.22 11.24
CA LYS A 311 3.56 17.16 10.66
C LYS A 311 4.36 16.29 9.71
N LYS A 312 4.33 14.97 9.89
CA LYS A 312 4.80 13.97 8.92
C LYS A 312 3.59 13.29 8.29
N TRP A 313 3.51 13.24 6.96
CA TRP A 313 2.35 12.70 6.22
C TRP A 313 1.00 13.32 6.63
N GLY A 314 0.99 14.60 7.01
CA GLY A 314 -0.22 15.31 7.45
C GLY A 314 -0.67 15.00 8.89
N ARG A 315 -0.01 14.08 9.60
CA ARG A 315 -0.22 13.84 11.04
C ARG A 315 0.82 14.60 11.87
N GLY A 316 0.40 15.23 12.97
CA GLY A 316 1.32 15.83 13.93
C GLY A 316 2.24 14.74 14.50
N CYS A 317 3.55 14.96 14.43
CA CYS A 317 4.58 14.00 14.81
C CYS A 317 5.58 14.54 15.84
N PHE A 318 5.59 15.86 16.10
CA PHE A 318 6.35 16.46 17.20
C PHE A 318 5.77 17.82 17.55
N GLN A 319 5.50 18.06 18.83
CA GLN A 319 5.18 19.37 19.37
C GLN A 319 6.37 19.86 20.19
N GLY A 320 6.91 21.04 19.90
CA GLY A 320 8.18 21.55 20.49
C GLY A 320 8.22 21.70 22.02
N CYS A 321 7.16 21.31 22.74
CA CYS A 321 7.07 21.25 24.20
C CYS A 321 7.00 19.81 24.77
N GLU A 322 7.10 18.77 23.94
CA GLU A 322 7.09 17.37 24.36
C GLU A 322 8.37 16.97 25.11
N THR A 323 8.24 16.12 26.12
CA THR A 323 9.38 15.40 26.71
C THR A 323 9.76 14.21 25.83
N LEU A 324 10.99 13.70 26.00
CA LEU A 324 11.43 12.49 25.29
C LEU A 324 10.51 11.28 25.55
N GLU A 325 9.91 11.22 26.75
CA GLU A 325 8.95 10.18 27.14
C GLU A 325 7.64 10.30 26.35
N GLN A 326 7.13 11.53 26.16
CA GLN A 326 5.93 11.82 25.36
C GLN A 326 6.16 11.62 23.85
N PHE A 327 7.33 12.02 23.35
CA PHE A 327 7.71 11.77 21.96
C PHE A 327 7.97 10.28 21.69
N GLY A 328 8.54 9.57 22.66
CA GLY A 328 8.83 8.15 22.58
C GLY A 328 7.58 7.27 22.50
N SER A 329 6.49 7.66 23.18
CA SER A 329 5.19 6.98 23.07
C SER A 329 4.51 7.21 21.72
N ASP A 330 4.64 8.41 21.13
CA ASP A 330 4.00 8.75 19.86
C ASP A 330 4.79 8.26 18.63
N MET A 331 6.09 8.01 18.76
CA MET A 331 6.96 7.51 17.69
C MET A 331 6.97 5.98 17.54
N HIS A 332 6.14 5.27 18.31
CA HIS A 332 5.98 3.80 18.24
C HIS A 332 5.67 3.30 16.81
N TYR A 333 5.04 4.14 15.97
CA TYR A 333 4.69 3.82 14.58
C TYR A 333 5.86 3.65 13.61
N LEU A 334 7.06 4.16 13.91
CA LEU A 334 8.20 4.15 12.96
C LEU A 334 9.33 3.19 13.36
N CYS A 335 9.33 2.65 14.58
CA CYS A 335 10.51 2.00 15.14
C CYS A 335 10.27 0.78 16.01
N GLN A 336 9.08 0.18 16.00
CA GLN A 336 8.89 -1.15 16.57
C GLN A 336 8.33 -2.11 15.52
N MET A 337 8.63 -3.40 15.67
CA MET A 337 7.91 -4.47 14.96
C MET A 337 6.52 -4.53 15.58
N GLU A 338 5.73 -3.48 15.42
CA GLU A 338 4.32 -3.49 15.75
C GLU A 338 3.61 -3.68 14.41
N PRO A 339 3.74 -4.87 13.77
CA PRO A 339 2.89 -5.14 12.66
C PRO A 339 1.45 -5.08 13.15
N HIS A 340 0.52 -4.72 12.28
CA HIS A 340 -0.89 -4.87 12.57
C HIS A 340 -1.27 -6.35 12.74
N ALA A 341 -0.58 -7.24 12.02
CA ALA A 341 -0.80 -8.67 12.08
C ALA A 341 0.46 -9.50 11.80
N CYS A 342 0.44 -10.75 12.24
CA CYS A 342 1.39 -11.79 11.82
C CYS A 342 0.63 -12.94 11.17
N VAL A 343 1.27 -13.64 10.24
CA VAL A 343 0.70 -14.82 9.60
C VAL A 343 1.75 -15.92 9.45
N ASP A 344 1.36 -17.16 9.75
CA ASP A 344 2.15 -18.36 9.50
C ASP A 344 1.26 -19.49 8.94
N GLU A 345 1.74 -20.73 8.95
CA GLU A 345 0.96 -21.91 8.54
C GLU A 345 -0.23 -22.24 9.47
N ASN A 346 -0.21 -21.75 10.71
CA ASN A 346 -1.27 -21.95 11.70
C ASN A 346 -2.36 -20.87 11.59
N GLY A 347 -2.02 -19.73 10.99
CA GLY A 347 -2.96 -18.77 10.46
C GLY A 347 -2.61 -17.33 10.75
N TRP A 348 -3.62 -16.47 10.66
CA TRP A 348 -3.51 -15.04 10.89
C TRP A 348 -3.74 -14.71 12.35
N ILE A 349 -2.86 -13.88 12.92
CA ILE A 349 -3.05 -13.24 14.22
C ILE A 349 -2.99 -11.72 14.08
N ASN A 350 -3.91 -10.98 14.68
CA ASN A 350 -3.90 -9.52 14.68
C ASN A 350 -4.14 -8.94 16.07
N TYR A 351 -4.03 -7.61 16.15
CA TYR A 351 -4.26 -6.85 17.38
C TYR A 351 -5.68 -7.04 17.96
N SER A 352 -6.68 -7.36 17.14
CA SER A 352 -8.07 -7.52 17.59
C SER A 352 -8.42 -8.95 18.04
N ASP A 353 -7.50 -9.91 17.92
CA ASP A 353 -7.75 -11.30 18.27
C ASP A 353 -7.81 -11.56 19.78
N ASP A 354 -8.19 -12.78 20.16
CA ASP A 354 -8.37 -13.18 21.56
C ASP A 354 -7.18 -12.77 22.46
N TRP A 355 -7.54 -12.08 23.55
CA TRP A 355 -6.68 -11.53 24.60
C TRP A 355 -6.73 -12.38 25.88
N SER A 356 -7.19 -13.63 25.79
CA SER A 356 -7.27 -14.56 26.92
C SER A 356 -5.95 -14.74 27.69
N ASP A 357 -4.80 -14.56 27.03
CA ASP A 357 -3.45 -14.60 27.61
C ASP A 357 -2.85 -13.21 27.92
N SER A 358 -3.66 -12.14 27.92
CA SER A 358 -3.20 -10.77 28.19
C SER A 358 -2.87 -10.53 29.66
N ASP A 359 -1.82 -9.76 29.91
CA ASP A 359 -1.50 -9.26 31.24
C ASP A 359 -2.32 -7.99 31.51
N THR A 360 -3.17 -8.03 32.52
CA THR A 360 -4.05 -6.91 32.89
C THR A 360 -3.30 -5.71 33.47
N GLU A 361 -2.02 -5.87 33.81
CA GLU A 361 -1.18 -4.81 34.41
C GLU A 361 -0.43 -3.96 33.37
N VAL A 362 -0.49 -4.30 32.08
CA VAL A 362 0.20 -3.56 31.00
C VAL A 362 -0.77 -3.12 29.90
N SER A 363 -0.33 -2.18 29.04
CA SER A 363 -1.17 -1.69 27.95
C SER A 363 -1.40 -2.76 26.87
N ASP A 364 -2.51 -2.64 26.13
CA ASP A 364 -2.81 -3.51 24.98
C ASP A 364 -1.66 -3.51 23.95
N GLU A 365 -1.02 -2.36 23.73
CA GLU A 365 0.17 -2.23 22.87
C GLU A 365 1.36 -3.05 23.39
N GLU A 366 1.60 -3.07 24.70
CA GLU A 366 2.65 -3.90 25.28
C GLU A 366 2.30 -5.39 25.22
N ASN A 367 1.04 -5.74 25.46
CA ASN A 367 0.56 -7.12 25.31
C ASN A 367 0.69 -7.61 23.87
N TRP A 368 0.37 -6.76 22.88
CA TRP A 368 0.56 -7.08 21.46
C TRP A 368 2.02 -7.30 21.12
N ARG A 369 2.92 -6.42 21.58
CA ARG A 369 4.37 -6.57 21.38
C ARG A 369 4.88 -7.90 21.93
N LYS A 370 4.48 -8.26 23.17
CA LYS A 370 4.80 -9.56 23.76
C LYS A 370 4.25 -10.74 22.94
N LYS A 371 3.07 -10.59 22.31
CA LYS A 371 2.47 -11.62 21.44
C LYS A 371 3.26 -11.78 20.14
N VAL A 372 3.70 -10.68 19.52
CA VAL A 372 4.57 -10.69 18.34
C VAL A 372 5.94 -11.28 18.65
N ASP A 373 6.55 -10.92 19.78
CA ASP A 373 7.84 -11.48 20.21
C ASP A 373 7.74 -12.99 20.41
N ARG A 374 6.71 -13.48 21.12
CA ARG A 374 6.45 -14.92 21.28
C ARG A 374 6.24 -15.63 19.94
N PHE A 375 5.51 -15.01 19.02
CA PHE A 375 5.32 -15.53 17.67
C PHE A 375 6.67 -15.70 16.97
N ILE A 376 7.51 -14.66 16.94
CA ILE A 376 8.83 -14.70 16.30
C ILE A 376 9.77 -15.71 16.98
N ASP A 377 9.79 -15.74 18.32
CA ASP A 377 10.65 -16.61 19.11
C ASP A 377 10.36 -18.09 18.88
N ALA A 378 9.08 -18.45 18.71
CA ALA A 378 8.65 -19.82 18.45
C ALA A 378 9.06 -20.35 17.05
N LEU A 379 9.36 -19.46 16.10
CA LEU A 379 9.69 -19.87 14.73
C LEU A 379 11.07 -20.55 14.63
N PRO A 380 11.23 -21.53 13.73
CA PRO A 380 12.54 -22.04 13.33
C PRO A 380 13.48 -20.96 12.81
N ASP A 381 14.77 -21.13 13.04
CA ASP A 381 15.84 -20.20 12.60
C ASP A 381 15.93 -20.02 11.08
N ASP A 382 15.49 -21.03 10.32
CA ASP A 382 15.47 -21.04 8.86
C ASP A 382 14.20 -20.44 8.24
N THR A 383 13.21 -20.07 9.06
CA THR A 383 11.97 -19.43 8.60
C THR A 383 12.27 -18.08 7.96
N LEU A 384 11.69 -17.83 6.78
CA LEU A 384 11.69 -16.52 6.16
C LEU A 384 10.68 -15.63 6.87
N LEU A 385 11.15 -14.53 7.46
CA LEU A 385 10.30 -13.43 7.90
C LEU A 385 10.22 -12.40 6.78
N LEU A 386 8.99 -11.99 6.43
CA LEU A 386 8.71 -11.08 5.34
C LEU A 386 7.74 -9.98 5.78
N SER A 387 8.11 -8.74 5.54
CA SER A 387 7.28 -7.55 5.76
C SER A 387 6.38 -7.32 4.56
N LEU A 388 5.08 -7.12 4.78
CA LEU A 388 4.08 -6.88 3.76
C LEU A 388 3.34 -5.58 4.05
N ASP A 389 3.18 -4.74 3.02
CA ASP A 389 2.28 -3.59 3.00
C ASP A 389 0.94 -4.06 2.44
N CYS A 390 -0.01 -4.31 3.34
CA CYS A 390 -1.33 -4.80 2.98
C CYS A 390 -2.30 -3.63 2.85
N HIS A 391 -3.09 -3.70 1.79
CA HIS A 391 -4.16 -2.78 1.52
C HIS A 391 -5.46 -3.32 2.13
N ALA A 392 -5.96 -2.69 3.19
CA ALA A 392 -7.24 -3.01 3.83
C ALA A 392 -8.34 -2.05 3.36
#